data_AF-A0A2V9J4Z6-F1
#
_entry.id   AF-A0A2V9J4Z6-F1
#
_cell.length_a   1.000
_cell.length_b   1.000
_cell.length_c   1.000
_cell.angle_alpha   90.00
_cell.angle_beta   90.00
_cell.angle_gamma   90.00
#
_symmetry.space_group_name_H-M   'P 1'
#
loop_
_entity.id
_entity.type
_entity.pdbx_description
1 polymer ?
#
loop_
_entity_poly.entity_id
_entity_poly.type
_entity_poly.pdbx_seq_one_letter_code
_entity_poly.pdbx_strand_id
1 'polypeptide(L)'
;MKKDSQGFSLIELLIVVAIILIIAAIAIPNLLKSRMAANQASAVGSLRTIDSGEIIYASTYNTGYSPTLAALGPPASGNGGASAAGVIPSDLAAGNKQGY
;
A
#
# COMPACT_ATOMS: atom_id res chain seq x y z
N MET A 1 37.44 42.96 10.92
CA MET A 1 36.70 42.24 9.86
C MET A 1 35.21 42.40 10.16
N LYS A 2 34.51 43.29 9.45
CA LYS A 2 33.06 43.49 9.64
C LYS A 2 32.34 42.41 8.85
N LYS A 3 31.50 41.64 9.53
CA LYS A 3 30.73 40.56 8.94
C LYS A 3 29.40 41.15 8.50
N ASP A 4 29.27 41.43 7.21
CA ASP A 4 28.01 41.91 6.64
C ASP A 4 26.95 40.83 6.82
N SER A 5 26.00 41.10 7.70
CA SER A 5 24.83 40.24 7.88
C SER A 5 23.85 40.59 6.77
N GLN A 6 23.83 39.78 5.71
CA GLN A 6 22.84 39.90 4.65
C GLN A 6 21.48 39.49 5.21
N GLY A 7 20.61 40.48 5.46
CA GLY A 7 19.22 40.25 5.85
C GLY A 7 18.36 39.94 4.62
N PHE A 8 17.37 39.06 4.79
CA PHE A 8 16.43 38.67 3.74
C PHE A 8 15.38 39.77 3.52
N SER A 9 15.04 40.09 2.27
CA SER A 9 14.00 41.08 1.99
C SER A 9 12.60 40.45 2.09
N LEU A 10 11.63 41.23 2.59
CA LEU A 10 10.23 40.80 2.64
C LEU A 10 9.68 40.51 1.23
N ILE A 11 10.13 41.24 0.19
CA ILE A 11 9.72 40.99 -1.20
C ILE A 11 10.19 39.62 -1.69
N GLU A 12 11.41 39.21 -1.30
CA GLU A 12 11.99 37.93 -1.68
C GLU A 12 11.19 36.78 -1.06
N LEU A 13 10.79 36.94 0.21
CA LEU A 13 9.96 35.94 0.90
C LEU A 13 8.58 35.80 0.25
N LEU A 14 7.96 36.91 -0.14
CA LEU A 14 6.64 36.92 -0.75
C LEU A 14 6.64 36.20 -2.11
N ILE A 15 7.65 36.42 -2.94
CA ILE A 15 7.76 35.76 -4.25
C ILE A 15 7.97 34.25 -4.06
N VAL A 16 8.81 33.84 -3.10
CA VAL A 16 9.04 32.43 -2.80
C VAL A 16 7.76 31.72 -2.37
N VAL A 17 7.01 32.31 -1.43
CA VAL A 17 5.74 31.73 -0.97
C VAL A 17 4.71 31.68 -2.11
N ALA A 18 4.63 32.72 -2.94
CA ALA A 18 3.71 32.74 -4.08
C ALA A 18 3.98 31.58 -5.06
N ILE A 19 5.24 31.31 -5.40
CA ILE A 19 5.61 30.20 -6.30
C ILE A 19 5.30 28.84 -5.64
N ILE A 20 5.64 28.66 -4.35
CA ILE A 20 5.33 27.43 -3.62
C ILE A 20 3.82 27.16 -3.62
N LEU A 21 2.99 28.17 -3.40
CA LEU A 21 1.52 28.02 -3.40
C LEU A 21 0.96 27.63 -4.78
N ILE A 22 1.52 28.19 -5.87
CA ILE A 22 1.12 27.80 -7.23
C ILE A 22 1.46 26.33 -7.49
N ILE A 23 2.68 25.89 -7.12
CA ILE A 23 3.09 24.49 -7.28
C ILE A 23 2.22 23.58 -6.41
N ALA A 24 2.00 23.93 -5.14
CA ALA A 24 1.21 23.15 -4.21
C ALA A 24 -0.25 22.99 -4.68
N ALA A 25 -0.85 24.04 -5.24
CA ALA A 25 -2.22 24.01 -5.75
C ALA A 25 -2.43 22.96 -6.86
N ILE A 26 -1.41 22.71 -7.68
CA ILE A 26 -1.46 21.68 -8.75
C ILE A 26 -1.00 20.32 -8.22
N ALA A 27 0.06 20.31 -7.40
CA ALA A 27 0.70 19.09 -6.91
C ALA A 27 -0.17 18.31 -5.93
N ILE A 28 -0.84 18.98 -4.98
CA ILE A 28 -1.66 18.32 -3.95
C ILE A 28 -2.82 17.51 -4.55
N PRO A 29 -3.72 18.06 -5.40
CA PRO A 29 -4.81 17.27 -5.96
C PRO A 29 -4.31 16.13 -6.85
N ASN A 30 -3.22 16.34 -7.58
CA ASN A 30 -2.61 15.29 -8.38
C ASN A 30 -2.02 14.17 -7.50
N LEU A 31 -1.35 14.52 -6.41
CA LEU A 31 -0.83 13.57 -5.43
C LEU A 31 -1.96 12.75 -4.79
N LEU A 32 -3.08 13.38 -4.42
CA LEU A 32 -4.23 12.67 -3.87
C LEU A 32 -4.83 11.68 -4.87
N LYS A 33 -4.99 12.09 -6.14
CA LYS A 33 -5.45 11.18 -7.21
C LYS A 33 -4.47 10.02 -7.43
N SER A 34 -3.17 10.31 -7.49
CA SER A 34 -2.13 9.29 -7.65
C SER A 34 -2.13 8.28 -6.50
N ARG A 35 -2.29 8.74 -5.25
CA ARG A 35 -2.43 7.86 -4.09
C ARG A 35 -3.67 6.96 -4.17
N MET A 36 -4.82 7.50 -4.56
CA MET A 36 -6.03 6.68 -4.76
C MET A 36 -5.84 5.62 -5.84
N ALA A 37 -5.25 5.98 -6.98
CA ALA A 37 -4.95 5.03 -8.05
C ALA A 37 -3.94 3.95 -7.61
N ALA A 38 -2.92 4.32 -6.83
CA ALA A 38 -1.97 3.37 -6.25
C ALA A 38 -2.65 2.39 -5.27
N ASN A 39 -3.56 2.89 -4.43
CA ASN A 39 -4.35 2.05 -3.52
C ASN A 39 -5.25 1.07 -4.30
N GLN A 40 -5.93 1.55 -5.35
CA GLN A 40 -6.73 0.69 -6.23
C GLN A 40 -5.88 -0.39 -6.91
N ALA A 41 -4.71 -0.02 -7.45
CA ALA A 41 -3.80 -0.97 -8.07
C ALA A 41 -3.30 -2.02 -7.07
N SER A 42 -2.99 -1.59 -5.84
CA SER A 42 -2.56 -2.48 -4.75
C SER A 42 -3.69 -3.44 -4.31
N ALA A 43 -4.93 -2.96 -4.24
CA ALA A 43 -6.10 -3.80 -3.94
C ALA A 43 -6.32 -4.86 -5.04
N VAL A 44 -6.23 -4.46 -6.32
CA VAL A 44 -6.31 -5.41 -7.46
C VAL A 44 -5.18 -6.43 -7.41
N GLY A 45 -3.95 -6.02 -7.08
CA GLY A 45 -2.82 -6.93 -6.89
C GLY A 45 -3.09 -7.95 -5.77
N SER A 46 -3.65 -7.49 -4.66
CA SER A 46 -4.03 -8.34 -3.53
C SER A 46 -5.08 -9.38 -3.91
N LEU A 47 -6.11 -8.97 -4.66
CA LEU A 47 -7.13 -9.89 -5.18
C LEU A 47 -6.54 -10.94 -6.13
N ARG A 48 -5.60 -10.57 -7.00
CA ARG A 48 -4.90 -11.53 -7.87
C ARG A 48 -4.08 -12.54 -7.07
N THR A 49 -3.44 -12.10 -5.98
CA THR A 49 -2.72 -13.00 -5.07
C THR A 49 -3.68 -13.98 -4.39
N ILE A 50 -4.86 -13.51 -3.95
CA ILE A 50 -5.89 -14.39 -3.36
C ILE A 50 -6.38 -15.40 -4.40
N ASP A 51 -6.76 -14.95 -5.59
CA ASP A 51 -7.24 -15.81 -6.68
C ASP A 51 -6.22 -16.91 -7.05
N SER A 52 -4.96 -16.52 -7.20
CA SER A 52 -3.88 -17.49 -7.43
C SER A 52 -3.73 -18.47 -6.26
N GLY A 53 -3.80 -17.97 -5.01
CA GLY A 53 -3.75 -18.78 -3.80
C GLY A 53 -4.90 -19.79 -3.70
N GLU A 54 -6.10 -19.38 -4.08
CA GLU A 54 -7.31 -20.22 -4.12
C GLU A 54 -7.18 -21.35 -5.16
N ILE A 55 -6.62 -21.07 -6.34
CA ILE A 55 -6.34 -22.09 -7.36
C ILE A 55 -5.31 -23.10 -6.84
N ILE A 56 -4.24 -22.63 -6.19
CA ILE A 56 -3.22 -23.50 -5.57
C ILE A 56 -3.86 -24.34 -4.46
N TYR A 57 -4.69 -23.74 -3.62
CA TYR A 57 -5.41 -24.43 -2.54
C TYR A 57 -6.29 -25.55 -3.10
N ALA A 58 -7.12 -25.24 -4.10
CA ALA A 58 -8.05 -26.20 -4.68
C ALA A 58 -7.34 -27.40 -5.33
N SER A 59 -6.23 -27.14 -6.02
CA SER A 59 -5.39 -28.21 -6.61
C SER A 59 -4.62 -29.03 -5.57
N THR A 60 -4.23 -28.43 -4.44
CA THR A 60 -3.47 -29.12 -3.38
C THR A 60 -4.36 -30.03 -2.54
N TYR A 61 -5.54 -29.56 -2.16
CA TYR A 61 -6.41 -30.28 -1.21
C TYR A 61 -7.57 -31.01 -1.88
N ASN A 62 -7.84 -30.78 -3.16
CA ASN A 62 -8.92 -31.42 -3.93
C ASN A 62 -10.31 -31.33 -3.24
N THR A 63 -10.50 -30.31 -2.41
CA THR A 63 -11.72 -30.04 -1.62
C THR A 63 -12.50 -28.84 -2.14
N GLY A 64 -12.04 -28.24 -3.24
CA GLY A 64 -12.56 -26.97 -3.76
C GLY A 64 -11.81 -25.77 -3.18
N TYR A 65 -12.48 -24.62 -3.13
CA TYR A 65 -11.89 -23.37 -2.63
C TYR A 65 -11.81 -23.33 -1.10
N SER A 66 -10.95 -22.45 -0.59
CA SER A 66 -10.76 -22.30 0.84
C SER A 66 -12.04 -21.78 1.51
N PRO A 67 -12.37 -22.26 2.72
CA PRO A 67 -13.57 -21.81 3.43
C PRO A 67 -13.41 -20.40 4.03
N THR A 68 -12.17 -19.95 4.24
CA THR A 68 -11.86 -18.63 4.81
C THR A 68 -10.53 -18.11 4.28
N LEU A 69 -10.41 -16.78 4.17
CA LEU A 69 -9.15 -16.14 3.76
C LEU A 69 -7.98 -16.49 4.70
N ALA A 70 -8.25 -16.73 5.98
CA ALA A 70 -7.26 -17.17 6.96
C ALA A 70 -6.68 -18.56 6.63
N ALA A 71 -7.48 -19.45 6.01
CA ALA A 71 -7.05 -20.80 5.65
C ALA A 71 -6.00 -20.80 4.52
N LEU A 72 -5.96 -19.76 3.69
CA LEU A 72 -4.91 -19.56 2.70
C LEU A 72 -3.58 -19.11 3.33
N GLY A 73 -3.63 -18.57 4.54
CA GLY A 73 -2.47 -18.04 5.26
C GLY A 73 -1.56 -19.13 5.83
N PRO A 74 -0.35 -18.76 6.27
CA PRO A 74 0.58 -19.69 6.89
C PRO A 74 0.08 -20.15 8.27
N PRO A 75 0.49 -21.36 8.73
CA PRO A 75 0.14 -21.85 10.07
C PRO A 75 0.73 -20.96 11.16
N ALA A 76 -0.05 -20.72 12.22
CA ALA A 76 0.42 -19.98 13.40
C ALA A 76 1.53 -20.73 14.16
N SER A 77 1.51 -22.07 14.10
CA SER A 77 2.56 -22.96 14.63
C SER A 77 2.36 -24.38 14.08
N GLY A 78 3.44 -25.14 13.88
CA GLY A 78 3.38 -26.55 13.47
C GLY A 78 3.28 -26.75 11.94
N ASN A 79 2.88 -27.96 11.52
CA ASN A 79 2.76 -28.33 10.12
C ASN A 79 1.47 -27.74 9.49
N GLY A 80 1.61 -27.17 8.30
CA GLY A 80 0.49 -26.64 7.52
C GLY A 80 -0.48 -27.71 7.02
N GLY A 81 -1.67 -27.28 6.63
CA GLY A 81 -2.76 -28.15 6.17
C GLY A 81 -3.89 -27.34 5.55
N ALA A 82 -5.04 -27.95 5.26
CA ALA A 82 -6.16 -27.28 4.62
C ALA A 82 -6.71 -26.06 5.40
N SER A 83 -6.49 -25.98 6.72
CA SER A 83 -6.87 -24.80 7.52
C SER A 83 -5.76 -23.75 7.65
N ALA A 84 -4.58 -24.00 7.05
CA ALA A 84 -3.40 -23.15 7.10
C ALA A 84 -2.41 -23.53 5.97
N ALA A 85 -2.81 -23.22 4.74
CA ALA A 85 -2.15 -23.69 3.53
C ALA A 85 -0.83 -22.97 3.21
N GLY A 86 -0.64 -21.76 3.74
CA GLY A 86 0.58 -20.97 3.52
C GLY A 86 0.78 -20.51 2.06
N VAL A 87 -0.31 -20.38 1.30
CA VAL A 87 -0.29 -20.02 -0.13
C VAL A 87 -0.36 -18.51 -0.36
N ILE A 88 -0.78 -17.74 0.65
CA ILE A 88 -0.71 -16.27 0.64
C ILE A 88 0.01 -15.73 1.89
N PRO A 89 0.53 -14.50 1.84
CA PRO A 89 1.15 -13.83 2.99
C PRO A 89 0.20 -13.63 4.18
N SER A 90 0.73 -13.64 5.41
CA SER A 90 -0.06 -13.53 6.65
C SER A 90 -0.75 -12.18 6.83
N ASP A 91 -0.20 -11.08 6.32
CA ASP A 91 -0.82 -9.75 6.30
C ASP A 91 -2.10 -9.75 5.45
N LEU A 92 -2.08 -10.47 4.32
CA LEU A 92 -3.24 -10.61 3.43
C LEU A 92 -4.26 -11.58 4.01
N ALA A 93 -3.80 -12.71 4.58
CA ALA A 93 -4.66 -13.68 5.24
C ALA A 93 -5.39 -13.10 6.48
N ALA A 94 -4.78 -12.13 7.15
CA ALA A 94 -5.38 -11.41 8.28
C ALA A 94 -6.32 -10.26 7.86
N GLY A 95 -6.41 -9.95 6.57
CA GLY A 95 -7.24 -8.83 6.06
C GLY A 95 -6.64 -7.44 6.28
N ASN A 96 -5.36 -7.34 6.66
CA ASN A 96 -4.72 -6.10 7.11
C ASN A 96 -3.72 -5.53 6.08
N LYS A 97 -3.85 -5.84 4.79
CA LYS A 97 -2.79 -5.54 3.83
C LYS A 97 -2.66 -4.05 3.49
N GLN A 98 -1.48 -3.51 3.81
CA GLN A 98 -0.83 -2.31 3.27
C GLN A 98 -1.70 -1.05 3.01
N GLY A 99 -2.22 -0.45 4.09
CA GLY A 99 -2.35 1.01 4.18
C GLY A 99 -3.67 1.62 3.71
N TYR A 100 -4.73 0.83 3.60
CA TYR A 100 -6.12 1.28 3.47
C TYR A 100 -7.05 0.35 4.25
#